data_AF-A0A431WQJ1-F1
#
_entry.id   AF-A0A431WQJ1-F1
#
_cell.length_a   1.000
_cell.length_b   1.000
_cell.length_c   1.000
_cell.angle_alpha   90.00
_cell.angle_beta   90.00
_cell.angle_gamma   90.00
#
_symmetry.space_group_name_H-M   'P 1'
#
loop_
_entity.id
_entity.type
_entity.pdbx_description
1 polymer ?
#
loop_
_entity_poly.entity_id
_entity_poly.type
_entity_poly.pdbx_seq_one_letter_code
_entity_poly.pdbx_strand_id
1 'polypeptide(L)'
;MITSPVLIAIVTVTLFIILIIKKRKEYLERELDREVELEVDGILAEFAASPCTSLIEVAGYDSSRYMPTDSVIQFDSDVVLREVWESDLNILDDTGKIQYWIEQGDPSNKTPSSPPATIERFHHISFSLLTEKQGRARCGACNQTYEAAELVYTKFKSLSIGWNYDCIECPNGHLISRGNRLHIYGTRDSE
;
A
#
# COMPACT_ATOMS: atom_id res chain seq x y z
N MET A 1 3.86 42.25 -52.03
CA MET A 1 3.56 41.15 -51.10
C MET A 1 2.13 41.34 -50.60
N ILE A 2 1.17 40.67 -51.22
CA ILE A 2 -0.24 40.71 -50.78
C ILE A 2 -0.46 39.46 -49.95
N THR A 3 -0.47 39.59 -48.63
CA THR A 3 -0.98 38.51 -47.78
C THR A 3 -2.49 38.41 -48.03
N SER A 4 -2.94 37.24 -48.49
CA SER A 4 -4.36 36.99 -48.70
C SER A 4 -5.11 37.15 -47.35
N PRO A 5 -6.25 37.86 -47.30
CA PRO A 5 -7.05 38.00 -46.08
C PRO A 5 -7.46 36.65 -45.48
N VAL A 6 -7.55 35.62 -46.31
CA VAL A 6 -7.79 34.23 -45.89
C VAL A 6 -6.65 33.70 -45.01
N LEU A 7 -5.40 34.01 -45.34
CA LEU A 7 -4.23 33.57 -44.58
C LEU A 7 -4.19 34.22 -43.19
N ILE A 8 -4.54 35.52 -43.12
CA ILE A 8 -4.63 36.25 -41.85
C ILE A 8 -5.74 35.67 -40.96
N ALA A 9 -6.90 35.33 -41.54
CA ALA A 9 -7.99 34.70 -40.82
C ALA A 9 -7.60 33.32 -40.26
N ILE A 10 -6.91 32.49 -41.06
CA ILE A 10 -6.45 31.16 -40.60
C ILE A 10 -5.44 31.30 -39.45
N VAL A 11 -4.47 32.21 -39.55
CA VAL A 11 -3.47 32.42 -38.49
C VAL A 11 -4.12 32.91 -37.20
N THR A 12 -5.04 33.87 -37.28
CA THR A 12 -5.72 34.41 -36.09
C THR A 12 -6.60 33.38 -35.40
N VAL A 13 -7.37 32.59 -36.15
CA VAL A 13 -8.17 31.47 -35.59
C VAL A 13 -7.26 30.43 -34.95
N THR A 14 -6.14 30.09 -35.59
CA THR A 14 -5.19 29.09 -35.06
C THR A 14 -4.58 29.56 -33.74
N LEU A 15 -4.13 30.81 -33.67
CA LEU A 15 -3.60 31.41 -32.43
C LEU A 15 -4.66 31.44 -31.32
N PHE A 16 -5.91 31.78 -31.66
CA PHE A 16 -7.01 31.77 -30.70
C PHE A 16 -7.30 30.37 -30.15
N ILE A 17 -7.31 29.34 -31.01
CA ILE A 17 -7.46 27.94 -30.58
C ILE A 17 -6.31 27.53 -29.66
N ILE A 18 -5.06 27.86 -30.00
CA ILE A 18 -3.88 27.57 -29.17
C ILE A 18 -4.01 28.23 -27.79
N LEU A 19 -4.47 29.49 -27.73
CA LEU A 19 -4.69 30.20 -26.46
C LEU A 19 -5.77 29.55 -25.62
N ILE A 20 -6.88 29.10 -26.22
CA ILE A 20 -7.93 28.37 -25.51
C ILE A 20 -7.39 27.05 -24.94
N ILE A 21 -6.66 26.28 -25.75
CA ILE A 21 -6.08 25.00 -25.31
C ILE A 21 -5.12 25.24 -24.15
N LYS A 22 -4.23 26.24 -24.26
CA LYS A 22 -3.27 26.58 -23.20
C LYS A 22 -3.99 26.97 -21.91
N LYS A 23 -4.98 27.88 -21.99
CA LYS A 23 -5.74 28.32 -20.81
C LYS A 23 -6.54 27.17 -20.17
N ARG A 24 -7.07 26.25 -20.97
CA ARG A 24 -7.78 25.07 -20.47
C ARG A 24 -6.82 24.10 -19.77
N LYS A 25 -5.62 23.90 -20.33
CA LYS A 25 -4.57 23.09 -19.70
C LYS A 25 -4.17 23.67 -18.34
N GLU A 26 -3.85 24.96 -18.27
CA GLU A 26 -3.50 25.66 -17.03
C GLU A 26 -4.64 25.65 -15.99
N TYR A 27 -5.90 25.61 -16.43
CA TYR A 27 -7.04 25.46 -15.54
C TYR A 27 -7.10 24.04 -14.94
N LEU A 28 -6.95 23.01 -15.80
CA LEU A 28 -6.98 21.61 -15.37
C LEU A 28 -5.81 21.27 -14.44
N GLU A 29 -4.61 21.77 -14.73
CA GLU A 29 -3.43 21.58 -13.86
C GLU A 29 -3.68 22.16 -12.46
N ARG A 30 -4.24 23.38 -12.37
CA ARG A 30 -4.57 23.98 -11.07
C ARG A 30 -5.67 23.25 -10.30
N GLU A 31 -6.66 22.71 -10.99
CA GLU A 31 -7.72 21.93 -10.33
C GLU A 31 -7.16 20.61 -9.81
N LEU A 32 -6.32 19.94 -10.60
CA LEU A 32 -5.63 18.72 -10.18
C LEU A 32 -4.71 18.97 -8.98
N ASP A 33 -3.90 20.03 -9.02
CA ASP A 33 -3.01 20.39 -7.91
C ASP A 33 -3.79 20.60 -6.61
N ARG A 34 -4.97 21.23 -6.71
CA ARG A 34 -5.86 21.47 -5.57
C ARG A 34 -6.48 20.17 -5.04
N GLU A 35 -6.89 19.26 -5.92
CA GLU A 35 -7.42 17.95 -5.52
C GLU A 35 -6.34 17.14 -4.79
N VAL A 36 -5.10 17.14 -5.30
CA VAL A 36 -3.96 16.48 -4.68
C VAL A 36 -3.64 17.10 -3.31
N GLU A 37 -3.64 18.43 -3.19
CA GLU A 37 -3.40 19.12 -1.91
C GLU A 37 -4.45 18.73 -0.85
N LEU A 38 -5.72 18.66 -1.24
CA LEU A 38 -6.80 18.23 -0.34
C LEU A 38 -6.68 16.77 0.09
N GLU A 39 -6.25 15.89 -0.82
CA GLU A 39 -5.99 14.48 -0.51
C GLU A 39 -4.82 14.34 0.47
N VAL A 40 -3.72 15.06 0.23
CA VAL A 40 -2.56 15.10 1.11
C VAL A 40 -2.94 15.60 2.50
N ASP A 41 -3.66 16.72 2.61
CA ASP A 41 -4.12 17.25 3.89
C ASP A 41 -4.99 16.24 4.65
N GLY A 42 -5.85 15.51 3.93
CA GLY A 42 -6.67 14.43 4.50
C GLY A 42 -5.83 13.30 5.09
N ILE A 43 -4.82 12.83 4.35
CA ILE A 43 -3.88 11.79 4.80
C ILE A 43 -3.13 12.26 6.05
N LEU A 44 -2.57 13.48 6.01
CA LEU A 44 -1.80 14.03 7.12
C LEU A 44 -2.64 14.21 8.38
N ALA A 45 -3.90 14.64 8.24
CA ALA A 45 -4.84 14.76 9.35
C ALA A 45 -5.14 13.40 10.01
N GLU A 46 -5.30 12.35 9.21
CA GLU A 46 -5.51 10.99 9.74
C GLU A 46 -4.26 10.48 10.49
N PHE A 47 -3.07 10.76 9.96
CA PHE A 47 -1.81 10.34 10.59
C PHE A 47 -1.58 11.05 11.92
N ALA A 48 -1.93 12.34 12.01
CA ALA A 48 -1.88 13.08 13.26
C ALA A 48 -2.88 12.54 14.30
N ALA A 49 -4.03 12.01 13.85
CA ALA A 49 -5.04 11.42 14.73
C ALA A 49 -4.65 10.02 15.24
N SER A 50 -3.85 9.27 14.48
CA SER A 50 -3.38 7.93 14.83
C SER A 50 -1.86 7.83 14.64
N PRO A 51 -1.05 8.49 15.49
CA PRO A 51 0.40 8.54 15.33
C PRO A 51 1.04 7.16 15.52
N CYS A 52 2.09 6.88 14.75
CA CYS A 52 2.87 5.66 14.92
C CYS A 52 3.64 5.68 16.24
N THR A 53 3.86 4.49 16.79
CA THR A 53 4.67 4.25 17.98
C THR A 53 5.84 3.31 17.63
N SER A 54 6.59 2.86 18.63
CA SER A 54 7.65 1.86 18.43
C SER A 54 7.11 0.47 18.08
N LEU A 55 5.82 0.22 18.26
CA LEU A 55 5.20 -1.10 18.12
C LEU A 55 3.93 -1.00 17.28
N ILE A 56 3.94 -1.57 16.09
CA ILE A 56 2.80 -1.53 15.17
C ILE A 56 1.96 -2.79 15.36
N GLU A 57 0.64 -2.63 15.42
CA GLU A 57 -0.33 -3.71 15.55
C GLU A 57 -1.31 -3.74 14.39
N VAL A 58 -1.44 -4.89 13.73
CA VAL A 58 -2.38 -5.12 12.62
C VAL A 58 -3.12 -6.43 12.79
N ALA A 59 -4.36 -6.49 12.30
CA ALA A 59 -5.04 -7.77 12.18
C ALA A 59 -4.36 -8.63 11.11
N GLY A 60 -4.34 -9.95 11.31
CA GLY A 60 -4.06 -10.87 10.20
C GLY A 60 -5.12 -10.76 9.11
N TYR A 61 -4.81 -11.19 7.90
CA TYR A 61 -5.70 -11.01 6.76
C TYR A 61 -5.81 -12.29 5.94
N ASP A 62 -7.03 -12.63 5.50
CA ASP A 62 -7.29 -13.71 4.56
C ASP A 62 -7.52 -13.15 3.16
N SER A 63 -6.47 -13.06 2.33
CA SER A 63 -6.59 -12.55 0.95
C SER A 63 -7.52 -13.36 0.05
N SER A 64 -7.86 -14.61 0.41
CA SER A 64 -8.81 -15.41 -0.38
C SER A 64 -10.26 -15.02 -0.12
N ARG A 65 -10.51 -14.40 1.03
CA ARG A 65 -11.84 -13.99 1.50
C ARG A 65 -12.00 -12.49 1.64
N TYR A 66 -10.91 -11.74 1.45
CA TYR A 66 -10.84 -10.29 1.60
C TYR A 66 -11.35 -9.81 2.98
N MET A 67 -10.98 -10.53 4.05
CA MET A 67 -11.42 -10.23 5.42
C MET A 67 -10.26 -10.36 6.41
N PRO A 68 -10.28 -9.59 7.52
CA PRO A 68 -9.36 -9.82 8.63
C PRO A 68 -9.60 -11.18 9.28
N THR A 69 -8.55 -11.75 9.87
CA THR A 69 -8.62 -12.93 10.72
C THR A 69 -8.75 -12.51 12.19
N ASP A 70 -9.06 -13.45 13.08
CA ASP A 70 -9.07 -13.21 14.53
C ASP A 70 -7.67 -13.09 15.14
N SER A 71 -6.62 -13.06 14.31
CA SER A 71 -5.25 -12.92 14.78
C SER A 71 -4.80 -11.46 14.80
N VAL A 72 -3.89 -11.17 15.72
CA VAL A 72 -3.28 -9.85 15.87
C VAL A 72 -1.78 -10.01 15.69
N ILE A 73 -1.20 -9.26 14.77
CA ILE A 73 0.21 -9.31 14.40
C ILE A 73 0.88 -8.03 14.86
N GLN A 74 2.06 -8.15 15.46
CA GLN A 74 2.83 -7.03 15.97
C GLN A 74 4.26 -7.02 15.42
N PHE A 75 4.74 -5.82 15.09
CA PHE A 75 6.09 -5.58 14.58
C PHE A 75 6.70 -4.36 15.26
N ASP A 76 8.00 -4.37 15.49
CA ASP A 76 8.71 -3.14 15.81
C ASP A 76 8.70 -2.20 14.58
N SER A 77 8.51 -0.90 14.80
CA SER A 77 8.35 0.05 13.69
C SER A 77 9.63 0.22 12.85
N ASP A 78 10.81 0.02 13.44
CA ASP A 78 12.09 0.03 12.72
C ASP A 78 12.22 -1.15 11.74
N VAL A 79 11.64 -2.30 12.09
CA VAL A 79 11.59 -3.47 11.24
C VAL A 79 10.74 -3.17 10.01
N VAL A 80 9.55 -2.62 10.21
CA VAL A 80 8.67 -2.23 9.11
C VAL A 80 9.32 -1.16 8.24
N LEU A 81 9.93 -0.14 8.85
CA LEU A 81 10.60 0.94 8.13
C LEU A 81 11.70 0.44 7.20
N ARG A 82 12.47 -0.59 7.60
CA ARG A 82 13.50 -1.19 6.73
C ARG A 82 12.91 -1.88 5.49
N GLU A 83 11.72 -2.46 5.61
CA GLU A 83 11.04 -3.15 4.50
C GLU A 83 10.44 -2.15 3.50
N VAL A 84 9.96 -1.00 3.98
CA VAL A 84 9.28 0.01 3.15
C VAL A 84 10.16 1.19 2.77
N TRP A 85 11.47 1.15 3.07
CA TRP A 85 12.34 2.30 2.89
C TRP A 85 12.46 2.68 1.41
N GLU A 86 12.01 3.88 1.06
CA GLU A 86 12.18 4.48 -0.26
C GLU A 86 13.00 5.78 -0.15
N SER A 87 13.89 6.00 -1.13
CA SER A 87 14.69 7.23 -1.18
C SER A 87 13.90 8.44 -1.66
N ASP A 88 12.89 8.21 -2.52
CA ASP A 88 12.02 9.23 -3.09
C ASP A 88 10.60 9.04 -2.54
N LEU A 89 10.36 9.61 -1.36
CA LEU A 89 9.10 9.44 -0.63
C LEU A 89 7.92 10.09 -1.36
N ASN A 90 6.89 9.30 -1.63
CA ASN A 90 5.63 9.75 -2.21
C ASN A 90 4.43 9.32 -1.34
N ILE A 91 3.90 10.25 -0.55
CA ILE A 91 2.79 9.99 0.39
C ILE A 91 1.45 9.65 -0.26
N LEU A 92 1.35 9.70 -1.60
CA LEU A 92 0.16 9.25 -2.31
C LEU A 92 0.17 7.74 -2.54
N ASP A 93 1.34 7.10 -2.51
CA ASP A 93 1.45 5.65 -2.51
C ASP A 93 1.51 5.08 -1.09
N ASP A 94 1.10 3.81 -0.96
CA ASP A 94 1.01 3.19 0.36
C ASP A 94 2.37 2.97 1.03
N THR A 95 3.45 2.80 0.25
CA THR A 95 4.79 2.61 0.81
C THR A 95 5.29 3.91 1.46
N GLY A 96 5.19 5.02 0.74
CA GLY A 96 5.51 6.36 1.22
C GLY A 96 4.59 6.81 2.34
N LYS A 97 3.30 6.43 2.33
CA LYS A 97 2.40 6.62 3.49
C LYS A 97 2.93 5.90 4.73
N ILE A 98 3.31 4.63 4.63
CA ILE A 98 3.83 3.85 5.76
C ILE A 98 5.13 4.43 6.26
N GLN A 99 6.07 4.74 5.36
CA GLN A 99 7.35 5.35 5.71
C GLN A 99 7.13 6.67 6.45
N TYR A 100 6.33 7.58 5.88
CA TYR A 100 6.03 8.87 6.49
C TYR A 100 5.37 8.69 7.87
N TRP A 101 4.37 7.82 7.96
CA TRP A 101 3.66 7.56 9.21
C TRP A 101 4.58 7.06 10.32
N ILE A 102 5.52 6.17 10.00
CA ILE A 102 6.51 5.67 10.96
C ILE A 102 7.53 6.76 11.33
N GLU A 103 8.04 7.52 10.37
CA GLU A 103 9.04 8.57 10.59
C GLU A 103 8.52 9.74 11.43
N GLN A 104 7.23 10.05 11.34
CA GLN A 104 6.58 11.07 12.18
C GLN A 104 6.15 10.55 13.56
N GLY A 105 6.28 9.24 13.81
CA GLY A 105 5.88 8.60 15.06
C GLY A 105 6.82 8.89 16.23
N ASP A 106 6.41 8.43 17.42
CA ASP A 106 7.26 8.44 18.61
C ASP A 106 7.88 7.06 18.86
N PRO A 107 9.16 6.84 18.50
CA PRO A 107 9.82 5.55 18.69
C PRO A 107 10.12 5.23 20.17
N SER A 108 9.92 6.18 21.09
CA SER A 108 10.06 5.94 22.53
C SER A 108 8.80 5.36 23.17
N ASN A 109 7.64 5.57 22.53
CA ASN A 109 6.36 5.04 22.98
C ASN A 109 6.22 3.57 22.58
N LYS A 110 6.06 2.68 23.56
CA LYS A 110 5.93 1.22 23.34
C LYS A 110 4.49 0.71 23.30
N THR A 111 3.52 1.61 23.39
CA THR A 111 2.09 1.24 23.30
C THR A 111 1.79 0.84 21.87
N PRO A 112 1.16 -0.32 21.59
CA PRO A 112 0.84 -0.69 20.23
C PRO A 112 -0.03 0.37 19.53
N SER A 113 0.33 0.70 18.29
CA SER A 113 -0.45 1.58 17.41
C SER A 113 -0.89 0.84 16.16
N SER A 114 -2.13 1.04 15.74
CA SER A 114 -2.63 0.52 14.47
C SER A 114 -2.42 1.53 13.33
N PRO A 115 -2.10 1.06 12.12
CA PRO A 115 -1.98 1.93 10.97
C PRO A 115 -3.34 2.59 10.64
N PRO A 116 -3.31 3.84 10.16
CA PRO A 116 -4.43 4.52 9.54
C PRO A 116 -5.14 3.67 8.48
N ALA A 117 -6.45 3.84 8.33
CA ALA A 117 -7.27 3.04 7.41
C ALA A 117 -6.95 3.30 5.94
N THR A 118 -6.41 4.49 5.62
CA THR A 118 -5.91 4.84 4.28
C THR A 118 -4.69 4.05 3.83
N ILE A 119 -4.06 3.28 4.73
CA ILE A 119 -2.94 2.40 4.42
C ILE A 119 -3.46 0.97 4.18
N GLU A 120 -3.99 0.74 2.97
CA GLU A 120 -4.63 -0.53 2.65
C GLU A 120 -3.63 -1.69 2.55
N ARG A 121 -2.43 -1.45 2.01
CA ARG A 121 -1.43 -2.51 1.73
C ARG A 121 -0.67 -3.05 2.94
N PHE A 122 -0.98 -2.63 4.17
CA PHE A 122 -0.25 -3.11 5.34
C PHE A 122 -0.34 -4.64 5.51
N HIS A 123 -1.43 -5.26 5.05
CA HIS A 123 -1.60 -6.72 5.08
C HIS A 123 -0.59 -7.49 4.20
N HIS A 124 -0.09 -6.88 3.13
CA HIS A 124 0.97 -7.48 2.30
C HIS A 124 2.33 -7.43 3.01
N ILE A 125 2.65 -6.30 3.63
CA ILE A 125 3.89 -6.11 4.40
C ILE A 125 3.89 -7.01 5.62
N SER A 126 2.79 -7.09 6.36
CA SER A 126 2.70 -7.99 7.52
C SER A 126 2.88 -9.45 7.14
N PHE A 127 2.34 -9.88 5.99
CA PHE A 127 2.58 -11.22 5.48
C PHE A 127 4.06 -11.42 5.11
N SER A 128 4.68 -10.48 4.38
CA SER A 128 6.10 -10.52 4.02
C SER A 128 6.98 -10.69 5.26
N LEU A 129 6.85 -9.79 6.24
CA LEU A 129 7.63 -9.79 7.48
C LEU A 129 7.48 -11.10 8.28
N LEU A 130 6.25 -11.63 8.40
CA LEU A 130 6.04 -12.93 9.06
C LEU A 130 6.70 -14.09 8.30
N THR A 131 6.69 -14.07 6.95
CA THR A 131 7.42 -15.09 6.17
C THR A 131 8.93 -15.01 6.38
N GLU A 132 9.46 -13.81 6.63
CA GLU A 132 10.86 -13.54 6.97
C GLU A 132 11.20 -13.80 8.45
N LYS A 133 10.26 -14.35 9.21
CA LYS A 133 10.42 -14.65 10.64
C LYS A 133 10.62 -13.42 11.52
N GLN A 134 10.01 -12.30 11.14
CA GLN A 134 10.07 -11.04 11.88
C GLN A 134 8.72 -10.74 12.56
N GLY A 135 8.76 -10.19 13.77
CA GLY A 135 7.58 -9.86 14.57
C GLY A 135 6.96 -11.07 15.29
N ARG A 136 5.73 -10.88 15.77
CA ARG A 136 4.98 -11.88 16.55
C ARG A 136 3.50 -11.84 16.21
N ALA A 137 2.82 -12.95 16.39
CA ALA A 137 1.38 -13.05 16.14
C ALA A 137 0.64 -13.70 17.32
N ARG A 138 -0.42 -13.06 17.78
CA ARG A 138 -1.39 -13.59 18.72
C ARG A 138 -2.49 -14.30 17.95
N CYS A 139 -2.63 -15.61 18.16
CA CYS A 139 -3.72 -16.39 17.59
C CYS A 139 -5.00 -16.17 18.41
N GLY A 140 -6.08 -15.72 17.77
CA GLY A 140 -7.38 -15.51 18.44
C GLY A 140 -7.99 -16.79 19.02
N ALA A 141 -7.87 -17.91 18.31
CA ALA A 141 -8.42 -19.20 18.75
C ALA A 141 -7.63 -19.82 19.92
N CYS A 142 -6.29 -19.74 19.89
CA CYS A 142 -5.45 -20.25 20.98
C CYS A 142 -5.33 -19.27 22.15
N ASN A 143 -5.63 -17.98 21.93
CA ASN A 143 -5.35 -16.88 22.85
C ASN A 143 -3.87 -16.85 23.32
N GLN A 144 -2.96 -17.24 22.42
CA GLN A 144 -1.52 -17.34 22.68
C GLN A 144 -0.74 -16.52 21.64
N THR A 145 0.33 -15.88 22.09
CA THR A 145 1.30 -15.19 21.23
C THR A 145 2.42 -16.14 20.84
N TYR A 146 2.76 -16.13 19.56
CA TYR A 146 3.85 -16.89 18.95
C TYR A 146 4.82 -15.92 18.29
N GLU A 147 6.10 -16.15 18.43
CA GLU A 147 7.12 -15.49 17.62
C GLU A 147 6.97 -15.92 16.16
N ALA A 148 7.27 -15.05 15.19
CA ALA A 148 7.13 -15.39 13.77
C ALA A 148 7.96 -16.63 13.37
N ALA A 149 9.09 -16.85 14.04
CA ALA A 149 9.92 -18.05 13.91
C ALA A 149 9.15 -19.36 14.22
N GLU A 150 8.19 -19.32 15.15
CA GLU A 150 7.39 -20.47 15.59
C GLU A 150 6.19 -20.74 14.68
N LEU A 151 5.82 -19.78 13.82
CA LEU A 151 4.69 -19.92 12.90
C LEU A 151 5.01 -20.89 11.76
N VAL A 152 3.99 -21.63 11.35
CA VAL A 152 4.05 -22.59 10.26
C VAL A 152 3.73 -21.87 8.95
N TYR A 153 4.73 -21.76 8.08
CA TYR A 153 4.54 -21.27 6.72
C TYR A 153 4.29 -22.43 5.77
N THR A 154 3.13 -22.41 5.11
CA THR A 154 2.74 -23.40 4.12
C THR A 154 2.66 -22.74 2.75
N LYS A 155 3.65 -23.03 1.91
CA LYS A 155 3.64 -22.63 0.50
C LYS A 155 2.62 -23.44 -0.28
N PHE A 156 1.78 -22.77 -1.06
CA PHE A 156 0.84 -23.45 -1.94
C PHE A 156 1.60 -24.26 -3.01
N LYS A 157 1.25 -25.54 -3.15
CA LYS A 157 1.98 -26.48 -4.05
C LYS A 157 1.31 -26.68 -5.41
N SER A 158 0.01 -26.40 -5.56
CA SER A 158 -0.69 -26.66 -6.81
C SER A 158 -0.49 -25.50 -7.79
N LEU A 159 0.04 -25.80 -8.97
CA LEU A 159 0.15 -24.86 -10.08
C LEU A 159 -1.12 -24.90 -10.94
N SER A 160 -2.29 -24.90 -10.30
CA SER A 160 -3.55 -24.73 -11.02
C SER A 160 -3.67 -23.27 -11.48
N ILE A 161 -4.18 -23.07 -12.69
CA ILE A 161 -4.48 -21.73 -13.21
C ILE A 161 -5.47 -21.07 -12.24
N GLY A 162 -5.07 -19.93 -11.66
CA GLY A 162 -5.91 -19.18 -10.72
C GLY A 162 -5.13 -18.54 -9.58
N TRP A 163 -5.87 -18.01 -8.62
CA TRP A 163 -5.29 -17.45 -7.41
C TRP A 163 -4.79 -18.55 -6.48
N ASN A 164 -3.51 -18.47 -6.13
CA ASN A 164 -2.88 -19.37 -5.18
C ASN A 164 -2.47 -18.58 -3.94
N TYR A 165 -2.58 -19.21 -2.78
CA TYR A 165 -2.43 -18.53 -1.52
C TYR A 165 -1.49 -19.26 -0.58
N ASP A 166 -0.41 -18.59 -0.22
CA ASP A 166 0.48 -19.05 0.84
C ASP A 166 -0.17 -18.73 2.18
N CYS A 167 -0.02 -19.62 3.15
CA CYS A 167 -0.67 -19.51 4.45
C CYS A 167 0.37 -19.49 5.57
N ILE A 168 0.11 -18.66 6.58
CA ILE A 168 0.83 -18.64 7.85
C ILE A 168 -0.16 -19.07 8.93
N GLU A 169 0.19 -20.12 9.65
CA GLU A 169 -0.64 -20.73 10.68
C GLU A 169 0.11 -20.77 12.01
N CYS A 170 -0.64 -20.77 13.11
CA CYS A 170 -0.04 -21.08 14.41
C CYS A 170 0.32 -22.59 14.49
N PRO A 171 1.12 -23.02 15.48
CA PRO A 171 1.47 -24.44 15.65
C PRO A 171 0.27 -25.40 15.80
N ASN A 172 -0.91 -24.87 16.16
CA ASN A 172 -2.15 -25.64 16.27
C ASN A 172 -2.98 -25.67 14.97
N GLY A 173 -2.47 -25.11 13.86
CA GLY A 173 -3.13 -25.12 12.55
C GLY A 173 -4.22 -24.06 12.37
N HIS A 174 -4.32 -23.05 13.24
CA HIS A 174 -5.24 -21.92 13.02
C HIS A 174 -4.60 -20.87 12.12
N LEU A 175 -5.38 -20.33 11.19
CA LEU A 175 -4.92 -19.30 10.26
C LEU A 175 -4.55 -18.01 10.99
N ILE A 176 -3.32 -17.52 10.75
CA ILE A 176 -2.87 -16.19 11.14
C ILE A 176 -3.07 -15.23 9.96
N SER A 177 -2.43 -15.52 8.83
CA SER A 177 -2.50 -14.68 7.64
C SER A 177 -2.39 -15.53 6.37
N ARG A 178 -3.05 -15.08 5.30
CA ARG A 178 -3.01 -15.72 3.99
C ARG A 178 -2.69 -14.66 2.94
N GLY A 179 -1.51 -14.77 2.34
CA GLY A 179 -1.03 -13.87 1.30
C GLY A 179 -1.29 -14.43 -0.09
N ASN A 180 -1.53 -13.55 -1.05
CA ASN A 180 -1.74 -13.92 -2.45
C ASN A 180 -0.41 -14.05 -3.22
N ARG A 181 -0.32 -15.06 -4.09
CA ARG A 181 0.64 -15.07 -5.20
C ARG A 181 -0.11 -15.38 -6.50
N LEU A 182 -0.04 -14.45 -7.45
CA LEU A 182 -0.59 -14.67 -8.78
C LEU A 182 0.39 -15.54 -9.58
N HIS A 183 -0.06 -16.74 -9.98
CA HIS A 183 0.66 -17.57 -10.95
C HIS A 183 -0.06 -17.50 -12.30
N ILE A 184 0.53 -16.77 -13.25
CA ILE A 184 0.10 -16.79 -14.66
C ILE A 184 1.03 -17.76 -15.38
N TYR A 185 0.49 -18.82 -15.97
CA TYR A 185 1.21 -19.55 -17.00
C TYR A 185 1.13 -18.76 -18.31
N GLY A 186 2.29 -18.35 -18.83
CA GLY A 186 2.37 -18.08 -20.26
C GLY A 186 2.17 -19.40 -21.00
N THR A 187 1.22 -19.45 -21.93
CA THR A 187 1.18 -20.54 -22.90
C THR A 187 2.52 -20.52 -23.61
N ARG A 188 3.36 -21.55 -23.39
CA ARG A 188 4.39 -21.86 -24.37
C ARG A 188 3.61 -22.28 -25.61
N ASP A 189 3.63 -21.45 -26.64
CA ASP A 189 3.33 -21.91 -27.98
C ASP A 189 4.23 -23.14 -28.19
N SER A 190 3.59 -24.26 -28.45
CA SER A 190 4.25 -25.51 -28.80
C SER A 190 4.95 -25.31 -30.14
N GLU A 191 6.27 -25.12 -30.11
CA GLU A 191 7.17 -25.39 -31.23
C GLU A 191 7.69 -26.83 -31.18
#